data_AF-A0A968MZE6-F1
#
_entry.id   AF-A0A968MZE6-F1
#
_cell.length_a   1.000
_cell.length_b   1.000
_cell.length_c   1.000
_cell.angle_alpha   90.00
_cell.angle_beta   90.00
_cell.angle_gamma   90.00
#
_symmetry.space_group_name_H-M   'P 1'
#
loop_
_entity.id
_entity.type
_entity.pdbx_description
1 polymer ?
#
loop_
_entity_poly.entity_id
_entity_poly.type
_entity_poly.pdbx_seq_one_letter_code
_entity_poly.pdbx_strand_id
1 'polypeptide(L)'
;MNNNKQYQYVALGKPFVSYKYNANYLDFEDLVFLANSKEDYLNCIELALRKANENDTIEKGIKIAKRHSAEKRSFEFLQIVNSI
;
A
#
# COMPACT_ATOMS: atom_id res chain seq x y z
N MET A 1 5.71 9.37 9.19
CA MET A 1 6.36 8.07 9.50
C MET A 1 6.19 7.18 8.27
N ASN A 2 7.23 6.96 7.48
CA ASN A 2 7.12 6.20 6.22
C ASN A 2 7.22 4.70 6.56
N ASN A 3 6.09 4.01 6.59
CA ASN A 3 6.03 2.61 6.98
C ASN A 3 6.39 1.71 5.79
N ASN A 4 7.68 1.53 5.51
CA ASN A 4 8.18 0.58 4.49
C ASN A 4 7.50 -0.81 4.58
N LYS A 5 7.07 -1.22 5.78
CA LYS A 5 6.32 -2.46 6.01
C LYS A 5 5.08 -2.60 5.13
N GLN A 6 4.34 -1.52 4.88
CA GLN A 6 3.12 -1.57 4.05
C GLN A 6 3.45 -1.93 2.61
N TYR A 7 4.48 -1.29 2.03
CA TYR A 7 4.99 -1.63 0.70
C TYR A 7 5.49 -3.08 0.63
N GLN A 8 6.10 -3.60 1.69
CA GLN A 8 6.53 -5.00 1.77
C GLN A 8 5.35 -5.98 1.80
N TYR A 9 4.29 -5.69 2.56
CA TYR A 9 3.10 -6.55 2.59
C TYR A 9 2.39 -6.59 1.25
N VAL A 10 2.16 -5.43 0.62
CA VAL A 10 1.51 -5.39 -0.69
C VAL A 10 2.38 -6.03 -1.78
N ALA A 11 3.72 -5.93 -1.70
CA ALA A 11 4.61 -6.67 -2.62
C ALA A 11 4.40 -8.19 -2.58
N LEU A 12 3.91 -8.72 -1.46
CA LEU A 12 3.57 -10.12 -1.27
C LEU A 12 2.09 -10.42 -1.56
N GLY A 13 1.37 -9.48 -2.18
CA GLY A 13 -0.06 -9.58 -2.46
C GLY A 13 -0.95 -9.55 -1.21
N LYS A 14 -0.42 -9.10 -0.07
CA LYS A 14 -1.17 -9.03 1.18
C LYS A 14 -1.75 -7.62 1.34
N PRO A 15 -3.06 -7.43 1.15
CA PRO A 15 -3.71 -6.18 1.52
C PRO A 15 -3.62 -5.96 3.04
N PHE A 16 -3.83 -4.73 3.48
CA PHE A 16 -3.78 -4.40 4.90
C PHE A 16 -4.94 -3.51 5.33
N VAL A 17 -5.26 -3.61 6.61
CA VAL A 17 -6.28 -2.79 7.26
C VAL A 17 -5.59 -1.72 8.09
N SER A 18 -6.12 -0.49 8.04
CA SER A 18 -5.68 0.59 8.91
C SER A 18 -6.85 1.45 9.32
N TYR A 19 -6.66 2.27 10.35
CA TYR A 19 -7.65 3.30 10.66
C TYR A 19 -7.43 4.55 9.79
N LYS A 20 -8.53 5.22 9.43
CA LYS A 20 -8.52 6.40 8.56
C LYS A 20 -7.73 7.60 9.12
N TYR A 21 -7.35 7.57 10.39
CA TYR A 21 -6.68 8.69 11.07
C TYR A 21 -5.18 8.81 10.75
N ASN A 22 -4.54 7.75 10.23
CA ASN A 22 -3.09 7.58 10.43
C ASN A 22 -2.15 7.88 9.26
N ALA A 23 -2.60 7.95 8.00
CA ALA A 23 -1.76 8.38 6.87
C ALA A 23 -2.59 8.58 5.61
N ASN A 24 -2.00 9.29 4.64
CA ASN A 24 -2.49 9.31 3.28
C ASN A 24 -2.11 7.97 2.59
N TYR A 25 -3.11 7.12 2.38
CA TYR A 25 -2.96 5.82 1.73
C TYR A 25 -3.47 5.79 0.28
N LEU A 26 -3.64 6.95 -0.36
CA LEU A 26 -4.15 7.04 -1.73
C LEU A 26 -3.36 6.17 -2.73
N ASP A 27 -2.05 6.03 -2.50
CA ASP A 27 -1.16 5.26 -3.38
C ASP A 27 -1.36 3.73 -3.28
N PHE A 28 -2.06 3.24 -2.26
CA PHE A 28 -2.29 1.82 -2.03
C PHE A 28 -3.55 1.27 -2.72
N GLU A 29 -4.26 2.10 -3.47
CA GLU A 29 -5.40 1.70 -4.32
C GLU A 29 -6.40 0.80 -3.54
N ASP A 30 -6.78 -0.35 -4.09
CA ASP A 30 -7.70 -1.35 -3.50
C ASP A 30 -7.00 -2.36 -2.57
N LEU A 31 -5.77 -2.08 -2.15
CA LEU A 31 -4.98 -2.93 -1.24
C LEU A 31 -5.02 -2.44 0.21
N VAL A 32 -5.63 -1.28 0.45
CA VAL A 32 -5.81 -0.71 1.78
C VAL A 32 -7.29 -0.60 2.14
N PHE A 33 -7.64 -1.11 3.31
CA PHE A 33 -9.00 -1.02 3.86
C PHE A 33 -8.99 -0.10 5.07
N LEU A 34 -9.72 1.01 4.98
CA LEU A 34 -9.68 2.09 5.97
C LEU A 34 -10.92 2.07 6.85
N ALA A 35 -10.72 1.66 8.10
CA ALA A 35 -11.77 1.61 9.11
C ALA A 35 -11.94 2.94 9.86
N ASN A 36 -13.18 3.23 10.28
CA ASN A 36 -13.58 4.42 11.04
C ASN A 36 -14.03 4.10 12.47
N SER A 37 -14.12 2.82 12.83
CA SER A 37 -14.48 2.36 14.17
C SER A 37 -13.93 0.97 14.42
N LYS A 38 -13.99 0.50 15.66
CA LYS A 38 -13.58 -0.87 16.02
C LYS A 38 -14.38 -1.93 15.27
N GLU A 39 -15.70 -1.75 15.16
CA GLU A 39 -16.58 -2.67 14.44
C GLU A 39 -16.30 -2.66 12.94
N ASP A 40 -16.10 -1.47 12.36
CA ASP A 40 -15.71 -1.30 10.97
C ASP A 40 -14.35 -1.95 10.67
N TYR A 41 -13.43 -1.94 11.65
CA TYR A 41 -12.13 -2.60 11.51
C TYR A 41 -12.27 -4.11 11.31
N LEU A 42 -13.19 -4.77 12.02
CA LEU A 42 -13.45 -6.20 11.85
C LEU A 42 -14.02 -6.48 10.45
N ASN A 43 -14.96 -5.64 9.98
CA ASN A 43 -15.50 -5.75 8.62
C ASN A 43 -14.41 -5.57 7.55
N CYS A 44 -13.50 -4.61 7.76
CA CYS A 44 -12.37 -4.39 6.86
C CYS A 44 -11.41 -5.59 6.82
N ILE A 45 -11.20 -6.30 7.94
CA ILE A 45 -10.40 -7.54 7.95
C ILE A 45 -11.04 -8.60 7.05
N GLU A 46 -12.34 -8.84 7.18
CA GLU A 46 -13.08 -9.78 6.33
C GLU A 46 -12.93 -9.45 4.84
N LEU A 47 -13.10 -8.17 4.48
CA LEU A 47 -12.94 -7.70 3.10
C LEU A 47 -11.50 -7.90 2.59
N ALA A 48 -10.50 -7.55 3.41
CA ALA A 48 -9.09 -7.73 3.06
C ALA A 48 -8.73 -9.21 2.84
N LEU A 49 -9.25 -10.11 3.66
CA LEU A 49 -9.02 -11.56 3.52
C LEU A 49 -9.63 -12.12 2.24
N ARG A 50 -10.83 -11.66 1.84
CA ARG A 50 -11.44 -12.06 0.57
C ARG A 50 -10.61 -11.56 -0.62
N LYS A 51 -10.21 -10.29 -0.57
CA LYS A 51 -9.40 -9.64 -1.61
C LYS A 51 -8.03 -10.29 -1.78
N ALA A 52 -7.40 -10.74 -0.69
CA ALA A 52 -6.08 -11.38 -0.70
C ALA A 52 -6.01 -12.65 -1.59
N ASN A 53 -7.15 -13.30 -1.86
CA ASN A 53 -7.22 -14.51 -2.68
C ASN A 53 -7.47 -14.21 -4.17
N GLU A 54 -7.64 -12.95 -4.55
CA GLU A 54 -7.82 -12.55 -5.95
C GLU A 54 -6.45 -12.42 -6.65
N ASN A 55 -6.30 -13.02 -7.83
CA ASN A 55 -5.04 -12.98 -8.60
C ASN A 55 -4.57 -11.53 -8.91
N ASP A 56 -5.51 -10.62 -9.14
CA ASP A 56 -5.26 -9.20 -9.46
C ASP A 56 -4.59 -8.45 -8.29
N THR A 57 -4.84 -8.87 -7.05
CA THR A 57 -4.30 -8.24 -5.83
C THR A 57 -2.77 -8.33 -5.77
N ILE A 58 -2.20 -9.47 -6.20
CA ILE A 58 -0.75 -9.68 -6.21
C ILE A 58 -0.09 -8.76 -7.23
N GLU A 59 -0.63 -8.68 -8.45
CA GLU A 59 -0.06 -7.87 -9.53
C GLU A 59 -0.05 -6.38 -9.18
N LYS A 60 -1.18 -5.87 -8.66
CA LYS A 60 -1.28 -4.49 -8.18
C LYS A 60 -0.29 -4.20 -7.05
N GLY A 61 -0.17 -5.12 -6.11
CA GLY A 61 0.76 -5.00 -4.99
C GLY A 61 2.22 -4.90 -5.43
N ILE A 62 2.63 -5.75 -6.38
CA ILE A 62 3.97 -5.70 -6.99
C ILE A 62 4.18 -4.36 -7.71
N LYS A 63 3.17 -3.89 -8.47
CA LYS A 63 3.26 -2.61 -9.20
C LYS A 63 3.48 -1.43 -8.26
N ILE A 64 2.72 -1.35 -7.17
CA ILE A 64 2.87 -0.29 -6.15
C ILE A 64 4.26 -0.39 -5.51
N ALA A 65 4.69 -1.58 -5.09
CA ALA A 65 6.00 -1.77 -4.47
C ALA A 65 7.16 -1.37 -5.39
N LYS A 66 7.07 -1.67 -6.69
CA LYS A 66 8.07 -1.24 -7.69
C LYS A 66 8.08 0.27 -7.90
N ARG A 67 6.91 0.91 -7.96
CA ARG A 67 6.77 2.37 -8.11
C ARG A 67 7.43 3.12 -6.95
N HIS A 68 7.32 2.60 -5.72
CA HIS A 68 7.89 3.23 -4.52
C HIS A 68 9.21 2.57 -4.07
N SER A 69 9.89 1.83 -4.94
CA SER A 69 11.13 1.15 -4.62
C SER A 69 12.25 2.15 -4.28
N ALA A 70 13.28 1.68 -3.55
CA ALA A 70 14.44 2.51 -3.23
C ALA A 70 15.16 2.98 -4.51
N GLU A 71 15.28 2.10 -5.50
CA GLU A 71 15.86 2.38 -6.81
C GLU A 71 15.09 3.45 -7.57
N LYS A 72 13.75 3.34 -7.63
CA LYS A 72 12.93 4.32 -8.34
C LYS A 72 13.03 5.70 -7.67
N ARG A 73 12.98 5.74 -6.34
CA ARG A 73 13.12 6.98 -5.57
C ARG A 73 14.50 7.62 -5.70
N SER A 74 15.58 6.83 -5.73
CA SER A 74 16.92 7.38 -5.92
C SER A 74 17.09 7.95 -7.33
N PHE A 75 16.55 7.28 -8.34
CA PHE A 75 16.53 7.78 -9.71
C PHE A 75 15.75 9.11 -9.82
N GLU A 76 14.53 9.17 -9.29
CA GLU A 76 13.70 10.39 -9.30
C GLU A 76 14.38 11.54 -8.56
N PHE A 77 15.01 11.26 -7.43
CA PHE A 77 15.78 12.25 -6.68
C PHE A 77 16.94 12.83 -7.51
N LEU A 78 17.71 11.98 -8.20
CA LEU A 78 18.80 12.44 -9.07
C LEU A 78 18.28 13.28 -10.23
N GLN A 79 17.13 12.94 -10.80
CA GLN A 79 16.52 13.78 -11.84
C GLN A 79 16.23 15.17 -11.32
N ILE A 80 15.63 15.30 -10.13
CA ILE A 80 15.34 16.60 -9.51
C ILE A 80 16.62 17.39 -9.29
N VAL A 81 17.65 16.77 -8.71
CA VAL A 81 18.95 17.44 -8.45
C VAL A 81 19.61 17.95 -9.73
N ASN A 82 19.52 17.18 -10.82
CA ASN A 82 20.11 17.55 -12.11
C ASN A 82 19.22 18.49 -12.96
N SER A 83 17.99 18.76 -12.53
CA SER A 83 17.05 19.67 -13.21
C SER A 83 17.10 21.11 -12.68
N ILE A 84 17.89 21.34 -11.62
CA ILE A 84 18.13 22.63 -10.97
C ILE A 84 19.49 23.14 -11.47
#